data_AF-A0A439MD69-F1
#
_entry.id   AF-A0A439MD69-F1
#
_cell.length_a   1.000
_cell.length_b   1.000
_cell.length_c   1.000
_cell.angle_alpha   90.00
_cell.angle_beta   90.00
_cell.angle_gamma   90.00
#
_symmetry.space_group_name_H-M   'P 1'
#
loop_
_entity.id
_entity.type
_entity.pdbx_description
1 polymer ?
#
loop_
_entity_poly.entity_id
_entity_poly.type
_entity_poly.pdbx_seq_one_letter_code
_entity_poly.pdbx_strand_id
1 'polypeptide(L)'
;MKRYVIPALCLGLLSATAAKADTTTGSQAFGMSAVQAAVGKYGQAIGSDVRSMNPLGNFGGNLGYKNSGTGNVGAFNSGTGNVGAFNGNNNTSATSGNGNIGSFNGNGNTGEYNGNSNIGAGNGNFNGGSFNGNGNVGAFNGNFNGRGNR
;
A
#
# COMPACT_ATOMS: atom_id res chain seq x y z
N MET A 1 -69.45 -42.91 -64.10
CA MET A 1 -68.16 -43.42 -64.63
C MET A 1 -67.23 -42.23 -64.84
N LYS A 2 -65.97 -42.35 -64.40
CA LYS A 2 -64.94 -41.29 -64.32
C LYS A 2 -64.73 -40.52 -65.63
N ARG A 3 -64.33 -39.25 -65.53
CA ARG A 3 -63.27 -38.62 -66.35
C ARG A 3 -62.62 -37.46 -65.56
N TYR A 4 -61.35 -37.25 -65.86
CA TYR A 4 -60.26 -36.83 -64.96
C TYR A 4 -60.06 -35.31 -64.80
N VAL A 5 -59.16 -35.01 -63.86
CA VAL A 5 -58.80 -33.77 -63.16
C VAL A 5 -57.84 -32.83 -63.94
N ILE A 6 -57.82 -31.54 -63.55
CA ILE A 6 -56.75 -30.47 -63.63
C ILE A 6 -56.59 -29.72 -64.99
N PRO A 7 -56.20 -28.41 -65.09
CA PRO A 7 -55.89 -27.31 -64.13
C PRO A 7 -56.79 -26.06 -64.37
N ALA A 8 -56.81 -24.94 -63.67
CA ALA A 8 -55.75 -24.00 -63.33
C ALA A 8 -56.37 -22.83 -62.54
N LEU A 9 -55.53 -22.11 -61.80
CA LEU A 9 -55.60 -20.66 -61.55
C LEU A 9 -56.85 -20.09 -60.84
N CYS A 10 -56.60 -19.58 -59.62
CA CYS A 10 -57.02 -18.27 -59.08
C CYS A 10 -56.93 -18.39 -57.54
N LEU A 11 -55.76 -18.16 -56.95
CA LEU A 11 -55.29 -16.85 -56.49
C LEU A 11 -56.27 -16.19 -55.49
N GLY A 12 -55.84 -16.12 -54.23
CA GLY A 12 -56.50 -15.40 -53.12
C GLY A 12 -57.28 -16.36 -52.21
N LEU A 13 -56.98 -16.56 -50.93
CA LEU A 13 -56.30 -15.72 -49.96
C LEU A 13 -55.34 -16.61 -49.13
N LEU A 14 -54.05 -16.32 -49.17
CA LEU A 14 -53.16 -16.68 -48.08
C LEU A 14 -53.42 -15.64 -46.98
N SER A 15 -54.26 -15.97 -46.01
CA SER A 15 -54.33 -15.18 -44.77
C SER A 15 -53.00 -15.39 -44.05
N ALA A 16 -52.05 -14.49 -44.30
CA ALA A 16 -50.84 -14.39 -43.50
C ALA A 16 -51.27 -13.99 -42.09
N THR A 17 -51.36 -14.95 -41.18
CA THR A 17 -51.23 -14.65 -39.76
C THR A 17 -49.79 -14.21 -39.56
N ALA A 18 -49.59 -12.89 -39.56
CA ALA A 18 -48.39 -12.30 -39.03
C ALA A 18 -48.31 -12.71 -37.54
N ALA A 19 -47.64 -13.83 -37.27
CA ALA A 19 -47.09 -14.06 -35.95
C ALA A 19 -46.11 -12.90 -35.73
N LYS A 20 -46.54 -11.90 -34.98
CA LYS A 20 -45.62 -10.91 -34.41
C LYS A 20 -44.51 -11.74 -33.76
N ALA A 21 -43.30 -11.64 -34.29
CA ALA A 21 -42.14 -12.11 -33.55
C ALA A 21 -42.11 -11.25 -32.29
N ASP A 22 -42.50 -11.84 -31.18
CA ASP A 22 -42.37 -11.22 -29.88
C ASP A 22 -40.86 -11.02 -29.66
N THR A 23 -40.40 -9.78 -29.83
CA THR A 23 -39.00 -9.36 -29.68
C THR A 23 -38.56 -9.38 -28.21
N THR A 24 -39.10 -10.31 -27.41
CA THR A 24 -38.78 -10.49 -26.00
C THR A 24 -37.75 -11.60 -25.78
N THR A 25 -37.22 -12.18 -26.86
CA THR A 25 -36.07 -13.09 -26.80
C THR A 25 -34.78 -12.28 -26.97
N GLY A 26 -34.30 -11.64 -25.91
CA GLY A 26 -32.97 -11.02 -25.96
C GLY A 26 -32.59 -10.05 -24.84
N SER A 27 -33.54 -9.42 -24.17
CA SER A 27 -33.24 -8.63 -22.98
C SER A 27 -33.49 -9.50 -21.75
N GLN A 28 -32.53 -10.36 -21.43
CA GLN A 28 -32.41 -10.85 -20.06
C GLN A 28 -32.39 -9.60 -19.18
N ALA A 29 -33.48 -9.36 -18.45
CA ALA A 29 -33.51 -8.32 -17.44
C ALA A 29 -32.48 -8.73 -16.39
N PHE A 30 -31.22 -8.33 -16.58
CA PHE A 30 -30.25 -8.28 -15.51
C PHE A 30 -30.86 -7.30 -14.52
N GLY A 31 -31.59 -7.83 -13.54
CA GLY A 31 -32.21 -7.01 -12.51
C GLY A 31 -31.10 -6.12 -11.97
N MET A 32 -31.26 -4.80 -12.12
CA MET A 32 -30.24 -3.84 -11.70
C MET A 32 -29.80 -4.15 -10.27
N SER A 33 -30.69 -4.70 -9.44
CA SER A 33 -30.39 -5.23 -8.10
C SER A 33 -29.22 -6.23 -8.04
N ALA A 34 -29.14 -7.23 -8.93
CA ALA A 34 -28.07 -8.24 -8.91
C ALA A 34 -26.74 -7.69 -9.44
N VAL A 35 -26.78 -6.86 -10.49
CA VAL A 35 -25.60 -6.18 -11.02
C VAL A 35 -25.10 -5.14 -10.03
N GLN A 36 -25.98 -4.36 -9.41
CA GLN A 36 -25.67 -3.34 -8.40
C GLN A 36 -25.22 -3.97 -7.08
N ALA A 37 -25.72 -5.15 -6.72
CA ALA A 37 -25.20 -5.94 -5.60
C ALA A 37 -23.82 -6.52 -5.90
N ALA A 38 -23.58 -7.02 -7.11
CA ALA A 38 -22.27 -7.50 -7.53
C ALA A 38 -21.25 -6.35 -7.60
N VAL A 39 -21.58 -5.26 -8.28
CA VAL A 39 -20.77 -4.02 -8.35
C VAL A 39 -20.58 -3.42 -6.96
N GLY A 40 -21.58 -3.49 -6.09
CA GLY A 40 -21.47 -3.10 -4.69
C GLY A 40 -20.47 -3.98 -3.92
N LYS A 41 -20.54 -5.31 -4.06
CA LYS A 41 -19.59 -6.23 -3.42
C LYS A 41 -18.17 -6.06 -3.94
N TYR A 42 -17.98 -5.98 -5.25
CA TYR A 42 -16.68 -5.75 -5.87
C TYR A 42 -16.15 -4.35 -5.58
N GLY A 43 -17.02 -3.32 -5.58
CA GLY A 43 -16.64 -1.95 -5.23
C GLY A 43 -16.34 -1.77 -3.73
N GLN A 44 -17.00 -2.52 -2.86
CA GLN A 44 -16.66 -2.57 -1.43
C GLN A 44 -15.38 -3.37 -1.18
N ALA A 45 -15.15 -4.47 -1.91
CA ALA A 45 -13.91 -5.25 -1.84
C ALA A 45 -12.71 -4.47 -2.38
N ILE A 46 -12.83 -3.86 -3.57
CA ILE A 46 -11.82 -2.93 -4.10
C ILE A 46 -11.68 -1.73 -3.16
N GLY A 47 -12.77 -1.18 -2.64
CA GLY A 47 -12.72 -0.08 -1.69
C GLY A 47 -12.09 -0.46 -0.36
N SER A 48 -12.24 -1.69 0.13
CA SER A 48 -11.59 -2.20 1.34
C SER A 48 -10.14 -2.54 1.07
N ASP A 49 -9.81 -3.08 -0.10
CA ASP A 49 -8.45 -3.39 -0.53
C ASP A 49 -7.68 -2.10 -0.82
N VAL A 50 -8.32 -1.05 -1.35
CA VAL A 50 -7.75 0.30 -1.56
C VAL A 50 -7.67 1.10 -0.26
N ARG A 51 -8.61 0.94 0.68
CA ARG A 51 -8.50 1.54 2.03
C ARG A 51 -7.50 0.79 2.91
N SER A 52 -7.32 -0.51 2.68
CA SER A 52 -6.30 -1.38 3.29
C SER A 52 -4.92 -1.15 2.66
N MET A 53 -4.88 -0.90 1.35
CA MET A 53 -3.79 -0.21 0.65
C MET A 53 -3.86 1.27 0.98
N ASN A 54 -3.75 1.61 2.26
CA ASN A 54 -3.24 2.90 2.63
C ASN A 54 -1.71 2.79 2.58
N PRO A 55 -1.04 3.04 1.44
CA PRO A 55 0.43 2.98 1.37
C PRO A 55 1.09 4.00 2.31
N LEU A 56 0.29 4.93 2.88
CA LEU A 56 0.69 6.01 3.77
C LEU A 56 -0.10 5.99 5.09
N GLY A 57 -0.52 4.78 5.54
CA GLY A 57 -1.19 4.51 6.82
C GLY A 57 -0.85 5.50 7.93
N ASN A 58 -1.87 6.18 8.47
CA ASN A 58 -1.88 7.02 9.69
C ASN A 58 -0.48 7.49 10.14
N PHE A 59 -0.16 8.78 9.98
CA PHE A 59 1.10 9.48 10.34
C PHE A 59 1.57 9.38 11.81
N GLY A 60 1.15 8.36 12.58
CA GLY A 60 1.75 7.93 13.83
C GLY A 60 2.44 6.55 13.75
N GLY A 61 2.34 5.80 12.64
CA GLY A 61 2.94 4.47 12.49
C GLY A 61 4.31 4.46 11.79
N ASN A 62 5.01 3.33 11.83
CA ASN A 62 6.18 3.11 10.99
C ASN A 62 5.76 2.64 9.59
N LEU A 63 6.41 3.17 8.55
CA LEU A 63 6.24 2.78 7.15
C LEU A 63 7.40 1.89 6.70
N GLY A 64 7.11 0.67 6.25
CA GLY A 64 8.10 -0.27 5.72
C GLY A 64 8.33 -1.48 6.63
N TYR A 65 9.52 -2.07 6.58
CA TYR A 65 9.77 -3.41 7.12
C TYR A 65 10.53 -3.41 8.45
N LYS A 66 9.99 -4.06 9.49
CA LYS A 66 10.67 -4.29 10.77
C LYS A 66 11.24 -3.02 11.43
N ASN A 67 10.53 -1.90 11.32
CA ASN A 67 10.85 -0.71 12.11
C ASN A 67 10.23 -0.83 13.52
N SER A 68 10.96 -0.42 14.55
CA SER A 68 10.48 -0.29 15.93
C SER A 68 10.44 1.19 16.36
N GLY A 69 9.60 1.54 17.33
CA GLY A 69 9.36 2.94 17.70
C GLY A 69 8.31 3.60 16.80
N THR A 70 8.48 4.88 16.46
CA THR A 70 7.42 5.72 15.88
C THR A 70 7.90 6.52 14.66
N GLY A 71 7.08 6.61 13.61
CA GLY A 71 7.32 7.52 12.48
C GLY A 71 8.54 7.19 11.63
N ASN A 72 9.05 5.96 11.68
CA ASN A 72 10.19 5.55 10.87
C ASN A 72 9.73 5.13 9.46
N VAL A 73 10.51 5.47 8.44
CA VAL A 73 10.29 5.12 7.03
C VAL A 73 11.45 4.28 6.52
N GLY A 74 11.17 3.11 5.94
CA GLY A 74 12.18 2.21 5.37
C GLY A 74 12.26 0.89 6.14
N ALA A 75 13.46 0.41 6.49
CA ALA A 75 13.60 -0.91 7.08
C ALA A 75 14.56 -1.00 8.27
N PHE A 76 14.22 -1.79 9.29
CA PHE A 76 15.09 -2.08 10.43
C PHE A 76 15.57 -0.83 11.19
N ASN A 77 14.78 0.25 11.19
CA ASN A 77 15.06 1.42 12.02
C ASN A 77 14.43 1.24 13.41
N SER A 78 15.08 1.77 14.44
CA SER A 78 14.53 1.90 15.77
C SER A 78 14.51 3.37 16.19
N GLY A 79 13.80 3.72 17.26
CA GLY A 79 13.65 5.11 17.70
C GLY A 79 12.55 5.85 16.92
N THR A 80 12.76 7.14 16.70
CA THR A 80 11.73 8.04 16.16
C THR A 80 12.20 8.76 14.89
N GLY A 81 11.35 8.78 13.87
CA GLY A 81 11.50 9.66 12.71
C GLY A 81 12.70 9.35 11.79
N ASN A 82 13.23 8.13 11.80
CA ASN A 82 14.33 7.74 10.93
C ASN A 82 13.84 7.37 9.53
N VAL A 83 14.59 7.76 8.50
CA VAL A 83 14.32 7.44 7.10
C VAL A 83 15.49 6.66 6.51
N GLY A 84 15.22 5.49 5.93
CA GLY A 84 16.23 4.62 5.33
C GLY A 84 16.34 3.29 6.06
N ALA A 85 17.55 2.84 6.40
CA ALA A 85 17.71 1.51 7.00
C ALA A 85 18.74 1.41 8.11
N PHE A 86 18.46 0.57 9.11
CA PHE A 86 19.38 0.28 10.22
C PHE A 86 19.81 1.51 11.03
N ASN A 87 18.93 2.50 11.19
CA ASN A 87 19.21 3.68 12.02
C ASN A 87 18.64 3.52 13.44
N GLY A 88 19.31 4.11 14.41
CA GLY A 88 18.83 4.23 15.79
C GLY A 88 18.76 2.94 16.61
N ASN A 89 19.45 1.89 16.17
CA ASN A 89 19.45 0.58 16.79
C ASN A 89 20.41 0.48 17.98
N ASN A 90 20.05 -0.37 18.95
CA ASN A 90 20.89 -0.74 20.09
C ASN A 90 21.38 0.45 20.96
N ASN A 91 20.61 1.54 21.01
CA ASN A 91 20.88 2.61 21.96
C ASN A 91 20.32 2.27 23.34
N THR A 92 21.03 2.65 24.40
CA THR A 92 20.55 2.46 25.78
C THR A 92 19.43 3.44 26.12
N SER A 93 19.43 4.64 25.53
CA SER A 93 18.42 5.67 25.76
C SER A 93 17.58 5.91 24.51
N ALA A 94 16.27 6.09 24.70
CA ALA A 94 15.31 6.43 23.65
C ALA A 94 15.54 7.84 23.07
N THR A 95 16.32 8.69 23.72
CA THR A 95 16.67 10.03 23.21
C THR A 95 17.76 10.01 22.15
N SER A 96 18.38 8.85 21.90
CA SER A 96 19.48 8.67 20.96
C SER A 96 19.04 7.96 19.68
N GLY A 97 19.69 8.27 18.56
CA GLY A 97 19.47 7.60 17.28
C GLY A 97 18.19 7.99 16.54
N ASN A 98 17.65 9.18 16.77
CA ASN A 98 16.41 9.67 16.20
C ASN A 98 16.65 10.64 15.02
N GLY A 99 15.68 10.71 14.09
CA GLY A 99 15.66 11.69 13.00
C GLY A 99 16.77 11.54 11.96
N ASN A 100 17.39 10.37 11.85
CA ASN A 100 18.47 10.10 10.91
C ASN A 100 17.93 9.76 9.51
N ILE A 101 18.66 10.17 8.47
CA ILE A 101 18.34 9.87 7.07
C ILE A 101 19.52 9.10 6.45
N GLY A 102 19.23 7.96 5.82
CA GLY A 102 20.23 7.10 5.19
C GLY A 102 20.37 5.78 5.92
N SER A 103 21.60 5.33 6.20
CA SER A 103 21.82 4.01 6.79
C SER A 103 22.85 3.95 7.89
N PHE A 104 22.64 3.03 8.84
CA PHE A 104 23.59 2.76 9.92
C PHE A 104 23.98 4.00 10.75
N ASN A 105 23.08 4.97 10.90
CA ASN A 105 23.32 6.17 11.71
C ASN A 105 22.77 6.02 13.12
N GLY A 106 23.49 6.58 14.09
CA GLY A 106 23.00 6.75 15.45
C GLY A 106 22.80 5.46 16.23
N ASN A 107 23.59 4.43 15.98
CA ASN A 107 23.48 3.10 16.59
C ASN A 107 24.44 2.91 17.77
N GLY A 108 24.05 2.06 18.73
CA GLY A 108 24.96 1.55 19.76
C GLY A 108 25.46 2.59 20.77
N ASN A 109 24.74 3.70 20.93
CA ASN A 109 25.08 4.77 21.87
C ASN A 109 24.62 4.40 23.29
N THR A 110 25.49 4.56 24.28
CA THR A 110 25.15 4.28 25.69
C THR A 110 24.77 5.54 26.48
N GLY A 111 25.19 6.73 26.02
CA GLY A 111 24.74 8.01 26.57
C GLY A 111 23.42 8.51 25.98
N GLU A 112 22.93 9.64 26.48
CA GLU A 112 21.69 10.27 26.03
C GLU A 112 21.91 11.29 24.91
N TYR A 113 20.88 11.51 24.09
CA TYR A 113 20.88 12.53 23.04
C TYR A 113 22.03 12.39 22.04
N ASN A 114 22.46 11.17 21.73
CA ASN A 114 23.54 10.89 20.82
C ASN A 114 23.04 10.44 19.44
N GLY A 115 23.83 10.67 18.41
CA GLY A 115 23.60 10.04 17.12
C GLY A 115 22.30 10.47 16.43
N ASN A 116 21.79 11.66 16.73
CA ASN A 116 20.55 12.20 16.20
C ASN A 116 20.77 13.05 14.95
N SER A 117 19.76 13.09 14.07
CA SER A 117 19.68 14.01 12.92
C SER A 117 20.87 13.94 11.96
N ASN A 118 21.47 12.77 11.78
CA ASN A 118 22.55 12.55 10.83
C ASN A 118 22.01 12.19 9.43
N ILE A 119 22.70 12.63 8.39
CA ILE A 119 22.37 12.35 6.99
C ILE A 119 23.53 11.62 6.33
N GLY A 120 23.27 10.46 5.72
CA GLY A 120 24.25 9.66 5.01
C GLY A 120 24.45 8.28 5.66
N ALA A 121 25.69 7.85 5.87
CA ALA A 121 25.97 6.49 6.31
C ALA A 121 26.96 6.37 7.47
N GLY A 122 26.63 5.60 8.51
CA GLY A 122 27.60 5.23 9.55
C GLY A 122 28.00 6.38 10.48
N ASN A 123 27.18 7.41 10.63
CA ASN A 123 27.46 8.56 11.49
C ASN A 123 26.90 8.40 12.91
N GLY A 124 27.52 9.03 13.89
CA GLY A 124 26.92 9.20 15.22
C GLY A 124 26.76 7.91 16.04
N ASN A 125 27.55 6.89 15.75
CA ASN A 125 27.48 5.58 16.38
C ASN A 125 28.40 5.45 17.60
N PHE A 126 28.04 4.58 18.52
CA PHE A 126 28.90 4.08 19.59
C PHE A 126 29.43 5.13 20.58
N ASN A 127 28.72 6.23 20.76
CA ASN A 127 29.06 7.30 21.71
C ASN A 127 28.66 6.93 23.15
N GLY A 128 29.59 7.15 24.09
CA GLY A 128 29.43 6.85 25.51
C GLY A 128 28.95 8.01 26.38
N GLY A 129 29.41 9.23 26.10
CA GLY A 129 28.92 10.46 26.75
C GLY A 129 27.62 10.95 26.12
N SER A 130 26.99 12.01 26.65
CA SER A 130 25.75 12.58 26.08
C SER A 130 26.01 13.67 25.02
N PHE A 131 25.03 13.92 24.15
CA PHE A 131 25.04 15.00 23.14
C PHE A 131 26.11 14.90 22.04
N ASN A 132 26.65 13.72 21.78
CA ASN A 132 27.69 13.47 20.79
C ASN A 132 27.17 12.94 19.47
N GLY A 133 27.92 13.18 18.39
CA GLY A 133 27.67 12.53 17.11
C GLY A 133 26.35 12.92 16.43
N ASN A 134 25.88 14.14 16.69
CA ASN A 134 24.63 14.67 16.15
C ASN A 134 24.88 15.53 14.90
N GLY A 135 23.90 15.58 13.99
CA GLY A 135 23.88 16.57 12.89
C GLY A 135 24.97 16.41 11.83
N ASN A 136 25.58 15.23 11.70
CA ASN A 136 26.62 14.99 10.71
C ASN A 136 26.02 14.73 9.33
N VAL A 137 26.70 15.19 8.29
CA VAL A 137 26.38 14.88 6.89
C VAL A 137 27.57 14.14 6.26
N GLY A 138 27.28 13.13 5.44
CA GLY A 138 28.29 12.32 4.77
C GLY A 138 28.41 10.94 5.42
N ALA A 139 29.63 10.45 5.62
CA ALA A 139 29.84 9.11 6.16
C ALA A 139 30.87 9.05 7.27
N PHE A 140 30.63 8.17 8.24
CA PHE A 140 31.55 7.80 9.32
C PHE A 140 31.99 8.93 10.28
N ASN A 141 31.19 9.99 10.39
CA ASN A 141 31.46 11.14 11.26
C ASN A 141 30.87 10.98 12.66
N GLY A 142 31.49 11.57 13.68
CA GLY A 142 30.90 11.70 15.02
C GLY A 142 30.72 10.39 15.79
N ASN A 143 31.59 9.40 15.56
CA ASN A 143 31.52 8.09 16.19
C ASN A 143 32.43 7.98 17.44
N PHE A 144 32.11 7.06 18.36
CA PHE A 144 32.96 6.64 19.49
C PHE A 144 33.33 7.72 20.53
N ASN A 145 32.62 8.85 20.61
CA ASN A 145 32.93 9.91 21.57
C ASN A 145 32.51 9.53 22.99
N GLY A 146 33.40 9.76 23.97
CA GLY A 146 33.13 9.50 25.39
C GLY A 146 32.98 8.01 25.75
N ARG A 147 33.25 7.09 24.82
CA ARG A 147 33.23 5.65 25.10
C ARG A 147 34.51 5.25 25.84
N GLY A 148 34.37 4.71 27.05
CA GLY A 148 35.51 4.20 27.82
C GLY A 148 36.21 5.22 28.73
N ASN A 149 35.66 6.43 28.89
CA ASN A 149 36.01 7.27 30.04
C ASN A 149 35.47 6.59 31.30
N ARG A 150 36.36 5.90 32.02
CA ARG A 150 36.14 5.38 33.37
C ARG A 150 37.16 6.01 34.31
#